data_AF-A0A933NW18-F1
#
_entry.id   AF-A0A933NW18-F1
#
_cell.length_a   1.000
_cell.length_b   1.000
_cell.length_c   1.000
_cell.angle_alpha   90.00
_cell.angle_beta   90.00
_cell.angle_gamma   90.00
#
_symmetry.space_group_name_H-M   'P 1'
#
loop_
_entity.id
_entity.type
_entity.pdbx_description
1 polymer ?
#
loop_
_entity_poly.entity_id
_entity_poly.type
_entity_poly.pdbx_seq_one_letter_code
_entity_poly.pdbx_strand_id
1 'polypeptide(L)'
;MRRWSTTSMLAVALAAGAAGTFLAVPAARQQGDSAAPAARTPDDKPNFSGIWQANNEANWDLQAHEARAGAVTQPGVYPYDYARVPAAPVLALGAAAGVPASLGVVEGDGQIPYTPEAAATRKANGEHWIDRDPELKCYLPGIPRAMYMPYPFQIVQGASTINMAYAFTSTARTIYLNKVEEPPDDTYMGHSVGRWEGDTLVVDVTRFNGKNWFDRAGNFHSDALHLVERFTPITRDAIRYEVTIEDPKVFTRPWKIAMPLYRRLEPNMELLEYRCIEFAEEFLYGNLRKQQLVKHWEGDTIVVDITRKVPPGDALHEWYRR
;
A
#
# COMPACT_ATOMS: atom_id res chain seq x y z
N MET A 1 51.26 59.63 41.75
CA MET A 1 51.22 60.77 40.81
C MET A 1 49.80 60.81 40.24
N ARG A 2 48.90 61.69 40.72
CA ARG A 2 48.56 63.04 40.20
C ARG A 2 48.13 62.97 38.72
N ARG A 3 46.93 63.36 38.26
CA ARG A 3 46.06 64.55 38.51
C ARG A 3 44.61 64.24 38.02
N TRP A 4 43.53 64.52 38.78
CA TRP A 4 42.62 65.71 38.76
C TRP A 4 41.84 65.93 37.45
N SER A 5 40.51 65.67 37.45
CA SER A 5 39.37 66.63 37.57
C SER A 5 38.89 67.09 36.17
N THR A 6 37.63 67.38 35.82
CA THR A 6 36.51 68.01 36.52
C THR A 6 35.28 68.08 35.57
N THR A 7 34.07 67.98 36.14
CA THR A 7 32.81 68.69 35.79
C THR A 7 32.09 68.58 34.43
N SER A 8 30.79 68.20 34.58
CA SER A 8 29.57 68.87 34.06
C SER A 8 29.23 68.69 32.57
N MET A 9 27.97 68.63 32.12
CA MET A 9 26.72 69.17 32.65
C MET A 9 25.52 68.47 31.95
N LEU A 10 24.36 68.51 32.60
CA LEU A 10 23.06 68.03 32.12
C LEU A 10 22.69 68.45 30.69
N ALA A 11 21.98 67.56 30.00
CA ALA A 11 20.82 67.93 29.20
C ALA A 11 19.71 66.88 29.38
N VAL A 12 18.76 67.19 30.27
CA VAL A 12 17.44 66.57 30.28
C VAL A 12 16.61 67.27 29.21
N ALA A 13 16.14 66.52 28.21
CA ALA A 13 15.02 66.92 27.37
C ALA A 13 13.96 65.82 27.45
N LEU A 14 12.84 66.16 28.08
CA LEU A 14 11.63 65.39 28.20
C LEU A 14 10.85 65.32 26.88
N ALA A 15 10.02 64.29 26.80
CA ALA A 15 8.78 64.14 26.01
C ALA A 15 8.89 63.35 24.70
N ALA A 16 8.31 62.15 24.68
CA ALA A 16 6.93 61.95 24.23
C ALA A 16 6.67 60.44 24.10
N GLY A 17 5.59 59.97 24.73
CA GLY A 17 5.12 58.60 24.54
C GLY A 17 4.72 58.36 23.09
N ALA A 18 5.15 57.22 22.55
CA ALA A 18 4.47 56.56 21.46
C ALA A 18 4.33 55.09 21.86
N ALA A 19 3.12 54.71 22.22
CA ALA A 19 2.74 53.31 22.37
C ALA A 19 3.04 52.61 21.04
N GLY A 20 4.03 51.73 21.05
CA GLY A 20 4.33 50.87 19.91
C GLY A 20 3.14 49.95 19.67
N THR A 21 2.32 50.29 18.69
CA THR A 21 1.34 49.38 18.12
C THR A 21 2.08 48.24 17.46
N PHE A 22 2.17 47.10 18.17
CA PHE A 22 2.47 45.83 17.53
C PHE A 22 1.35 45.55 16.54
N LEU A 23 1.57 45.85 15.26
CA LEU A 23 0.76 45.31 14.17
C LEU A 23 1.00 43.81 14.15
N ALA A 24 0.17 43.08 14.89
CA ALA A 24 0.01 41.65 14.69
C ALA A 24 -0.55 41.47 13.28
N VAL A 25 0.33 41.21 12.32
CA VAL A 25 -0.07 40.62 11.05
C VAL A 25 -0.74 39.30 11.42
N PRO A 26 -2.05 39.12 11.16
CA PRO A 26 -2.62 37.80 11.32
C PRO A 26 -1.88 36.94 10.30
N ALA A 27 -1.05 36.02 10.77
CA ALA A 27 -0.67 34.89 9.97
C ALA A 27 -1.99 34.19 9.65
N ALA A 28 -2.55 34.49 8.48
CA ALA A 28 -3.59 33.68 7.90
C ALA A 28 -2.98 32.28 7.82
N ARG A 29 -3.34 31.42 8.77
CA ARG A 29 -3.20 29.99 8.59
C ARG A 29 -3.93 29.72 7.27
N GLN A 30 -3.19 29.43 6.21
CA GLN A 30 -3.74 28.58 5.16
C GLN A 30 -4.02 27.24 5.84
N GLN A 31 -5.19 27.13 6.45
CA GLN A 31 -5.84 25.85 6.61
C GLN A 31 -6.04 25.36 5.19
N GLY A 32 -5.16 24.46 4.75
CA GLY A 32 -5.37 23.73 3.52
C GLY A 32 -6.77 23.11 3.58
N ASP A 33 -7.52 23.23 2.48
CA ASP A 33 -8.87 22.72 2.24
C ASP A 33 -9.00 21.18 2.35
N SER A 34 -8.38 20.54 3.34
CA SER A 34 -8.44 19.08 3.51
C SER A 34 -9.84 18.58 3.86
N ALA A 35 -10.78 19.48 4.18
CA ALA A 35 -12.18 19.18 4.48
C ALA A 35 -13.15 19.60 3.36
N ALA A 36 -12.66 20.14 2.24
CA ALA A 36 -13.55 20.50 1.14
C ALA A 36 -14.26 19.24 0.59
N PRO A 37 -15.56 19.33 0.25
CA PRO A 37 -16.29 18.20 -0.30
C PRO A 37 -15.70 17.77 -1.64
N ALA A 38 -15.93 16.51 -2.02
CA ALA A 38 -15.57 16.03 -3.34
C ALA A 38 -16.22 16.88 -4.43
N ALA A 39 -15.46 17.18 -5.48
CA ALA A 39 -16.01 17.82 -6.67
C ALA A 39 -17.16 16.97 -7.24
N ARG A 40 -18.10 17.60 -7.94
CA ARG A 40 -19.23 16.91 -8.57
C ARG A 40 -19.02 16.78 -10.07
N THR A 41 -19.52 15.69 -10.65
CA THR A 41 -19.66 15.51 -12.10
C THR A 41 -20.90 16.26 -12.63
N PRO A 42 -21.05 16.42 -13.96
CA PRO A 42 -22.24 17.08 -14.53
C PRO A 42 -23.59 16.41 -14.19
N ASP A 43 -23.60 15.12 -13.86
CA ASP A 43 -24.76 14.34 -13.40
C ASP A 43 -24.89 14.31 -11.85
N ASP A 44 -24.25 15.26 -11.19
CA ASP A 44 -24.29 15.52 -9.74
C ASP A 44 -23.78 14.35 -8.86
N LYS A 45 -22.94 13.48 -9.41
CA LYS A 45 -22.26 12.43 -8.64
C LYS A 45 -20.92 12.92 -8.11
N PRO A 46 -20.40 12.34 -7.01
CA PRO A 46 -19.03 12.60 -6.60
C PRO A 46 -18.06 12.26 -7.73
N ASN A 47 -17.09 13.14 -7.94
CA ASN A 47 -16.03 12.98 -8.91
C ASN A 47 -14.83 12.29 -8.27
N PHE A 48 -14.67 11.00 -8.56
CA PHE A 48 -13.54 10.20 -8.10
C PHE A 48 -12.33 10.29 -9.04
N SER A 49 -12.40 11.04 -10.15
CA SER A 49 -11.28 11.12 -11.09
C SER A 49 -10.03 11.67 -10.42
N GLY A 50 -8.90 11.00 -10.62
CA GLY A 50 -7.64 11.32 -9.95
C GLY A 50 -6.71 10.14 -9.80
N ILE A 51 -5.51 10.40 -9.28
CA ILE A 51 -4.55 9.38 -8.88
C ILE A 51 -4.65 9.19 -7.37
N TRP A 52 -4.83 7.95 -6.96
CA TRP A 52 -5.12 7.53 -5.59
C TRP A 52 -4.16 6.44 -5.16
N GLN A 53 -4.00 6.28 -3.85
CA GLN A 53 -3.17 5.24 -3.26
C GLN A 53 -3.67 4.89 -1.86
N ALA A 54 -3.61 3.61 -1.49
CA ALA A 54 -3.73 3.21 -0.10
C ALA A 54 -2.40 3.45 0.63
N ASN A 55 -2.46 4.07 1.79
CA ASN A 55 -1.29 4.28 2.65
C ASN A 55 -1.45 3.41 3.90
N ASN A 56 -1.19 2.11 3.75
CA ASN A 56 -1.26 1.09 4.82
C ASN A 56 -0.41 -0.15 4.46
N GLU A 57 -0.42 -1.14 5.33
CA GLU A 57 0.35 -2.39 5.21
C GLU A 57 -0.53 -3.59 4.80
N ALA A 58 -1.74 -3.36 4.28
CA ALA A 58 -2.69 -4.42 3.92
C ALA A 58 -2.11 -5.41 2.88
N ASN A 59 -1.18 -4.96 2.03
CA ASN A 59 -0.47 -5.82 1.08
C ASN A 59 0.50 -6.83 1.73
N TRP A 60 0.82 -6.64 3.03
CA TRP A 60 1.61 -7.59 3.82
C TRP A 60 0.72 -8.60 4.54
N ASP A 61 -0.29 -8.10 5.28
CA ASP A 61 -1.34 -8.90 5.92
C ASP A 61 -2.55 -7.99 6.12
N LEU A 62 -3.73 -8.43 5.71
CA LEU A 62 -4.99 -7.72 5.96
C LEU A 62 -5.28 -7.60 7.47
N GLN A 63 -4.86 -8.57 8.27
CA GLN A 63 -5.05 -8.56 9.72
C GLN A 63 -4.00 -7.73 10.43
N ALA A 64 -4.30 -7.31 11.67
CA ALA A 64 -3.32 -6.65 12.52
C ALA A 64 -2.11 -7.56 12.75
N HIS A 65 -0.91 -6.97 12.71
CA HIS A 65 0.33 -7.71 12.89
C HIS A 65 1.44 -6.81 13.43
N GLU A 66 2.34 -7.41 14.21
CA GLU A 66 3.57 -6.76 14.65
C GLU A 66 4.58 -6.65 13.51
N ALA A 67 5.54 -5.73 13.67
CA ALA A 67 6.65 -5.61 12.76
C ALA A 67 7.50 -6.89 12.76
N ARG A 68 8.02 -7.28 11.60
CA ARG A 68 8.81 -8.50 11.44
C ARG A 68 10.14 -8.18 10.78
N ALA A 69 11.18 -8.90 11.22
CA ALA A 69 12.56 -8.65 10.82
C ALA A 69 12.84 -8.88 9.32
N GLY A 70 11.95 -9.57 8.60
CA GLY A 70 12.07 -9.80 7.18
C GLY A 70 10.74 -10.22 6.56
N ALA A 71 10.58 -9.93 5.27
CA ALA A 71 9.47 -10.42 4.45
C ALA A 71 9.47 -11.96 4.39
N VAL A 72 10.65 -12.59 4.38
CA VAL A 72 10.83 -14.04 4.46
C VAL A 72 11.55 -14.39 5.75
N THR A 73 10.96 -15.28 6.55
CA THR A 73 11.51 -15.66 7.84
C THR A 73 11.59 -17.18 7.99
N GLN A 74 12.54 -17.65 8.79
CA GLN A 74 12.73 -19.05 9.15
C GLN A 74 12.76 -19.22 10.68
N PRO A 75 12.55 -20.45 11.20
CA PRO A 75 12.78 -20.72 12.62
C PRO A 75 14.17 -20.27 13.07
N GLY A 76 14.22 -19.57 14.19
CA GLY A 76 15.46 -19.17 14.84
C GLY A 76 15.99 -20.28 15.76
N VAL A 77 16.97 -19.93 16.61
CA VAL A 77 17.50 -20.84 17.65
C VAL A 77 16.41 -21.24 18.64
N TYR A 78 15.44 -20.34 18.90
CA TYR A 78 14.31 -20.61 19.77
C TYR A 78 13.10 -21.08 18.94
N PRO A 79 12.40 -22.15 19.37
CA PRO A 79 11.31 -22.75 18.61
C PRO A 79 9.97 -22.03 18.83
N TYR A 80 9.99 -20.71 18.88
CA TYR A 80 8.79 -19.89 19.07
C TYR A 80 8.47 -19.09 17.80
N ASP A 81 7.19 -18.98 17.46
CA ASP A 81 6.75 -18.26 16.25
C ASP A 81 7.10 -16.76 16.27
N TYR A 82 7.23 -16.16 17.45
CA TYR A 82 7.68 -14.77 17.62
C TYR A 82 9.21 -14.61 17.55
N ALA A 83 9.97 -15.71 17.58
CA ALA A 83 11.44 -15.70 17.58
C ALA A 83 12.02 -16.08 16.19
N ARG A 84 11.25 -15.86 15.13
CA ARG A 84 11.69 -16.12 13.75
C ARG A 84 12.73 -15.09 13.31
N VAL A 85 13.66 -15.54 12.47
CA VAL A 85 14.76 -14.72 11.95
C VAL A 85 14.66 -14.58 10.43
N PRO A 86 15.23 -13.51 9.83
CA PRO A 86 15.28 -13.37 8.37
C PRO A 86 15.88 -14.61 7.71
N ALA A 87 15.24 -15.10 6.65
CA ALA A 87 15.76 -16.20 5.86
C ALA A 87 16.93 -15.74 4.97
N ALA A 88 17.75 -16.69 4.52
CA ALA A 88 18.93 -16.42 3.70
C ALA A 88 18.68 -15.46 2.51
N PRO A 89 17.58 -15.57 1.73
CA PRO A 89 17.35 -14.70 0.57
C PRO A 89 17.28 -13.20 0.89
N VAL A 90 16.83 -12.83 2.09
CA VAL A 90 16.63 -11.42 2.48
C VAL A 90 17.67 -10.92 3.49
N LEU A 91 18.58 -11.79 3.94
CA LEU A 91 19.54 -11.48 5.00
C LEU A 91 20.41 -10.26 4.67
N ALA A 92 20.84 -10.13 3.42
CA ALA A 92 21.69 -9.02 2.96
C ALA A 92 21.01 -7.65 3.02
N LEU A 93 19.68 -7.62 2.92
CA LEU A 93 18.89 -6.39 2.88
C LEU A 93 18.71 -5.78 4.28
N GLY A 94 18.87 -6.59 5.34
CA GLY A 94 18.67 -6.14 6.72
C GLY A 94 17.28 -5.52 6.92
N ALA A 95 17.22 -4.39 7.63
CA ALA A 95 15.96 -3.70 7.92
C ALA A 95 15.20 -3.23 6.68
N ALA A 96 15.85 -3.08 5.52
CA ALA A 96 15.18 -2.70 4.27
C ALA A 96 14.22 -3.79 3.76
N ALA A 97 14.38 -5.04 4.18
CA ALA A 97 13.45 -6.12 3.89
C ALA A 97 12.44 -6.37 5.02
N GLY A 98 12.40 -5.52 6.05
CA GLY A 98 11.47 -5.65 7.16
C GLY A 98 10.01 -5.44 6.74
N VAL A 99 9.10 -6.06 7.49
CA VAL A 99 7.65 -5.83 7.36
C VAL A 99 7.23 -4.88 8.48
N PRO A 100 6.63 -3.71 8.19
CA PRO A 100 6.14 -2.80 9.21
C PRO A 100 5.00 -3.42 10.03
N ALA A 101 4.76 -2.90 11.24
CA ALA A 101 3.58 -3.25 12.01
C ALA A 101 2.33 -2.61 11.41
N SER A 102 1.16 -3.22 11.62
CA SER A 102 -0.11 -2.67 11.15
C SER A 102 -1.25 -2.93 12.11
N LEU A 103 -2.21 -2.01 12.12
CA LEU A 103 -3.51 -2.19 12.79
C LEU A 103 -4.46 -3.11 12.00
N GLY A 104 -4.09 -3.47 10.77
CA GLY A 104 -4.95 -4.23 9.86
C GLY A 104 -6.10 -3.39 9.29
N VAL A 105 -6.82 -3.99 8.34
CA VAL A 105 -7.96 -3.38 7.65
C VAL A 105 -9.24 -4.21 7.77
N VAL A 106 -9.17 -5.39 8.39
CA VAL A 106 -10.34 -6.24 8.65
C VAL A 106 -11.23 -5.58 9.71
N GLU A 107 -12.50 -5.41 9.40
CA GLU A 107 -13.48 -4.85 10.34
C GLU A 107 -13.94 -5.86 11.40
N GLY A 108 -14.67 -5.37 12.41
CA GLY A 108 -15.24 -6.22 13.46
C GLY A 108 -14.19 -6.66 14.49
N ASP A 109 -14.03 -7.97 14.65
CA ASP A 109 -13.03 -8.57 15.56
C ASP A 109 -11.62 -8.67 14.93
N GLY A 110 -11.45 -8.18 13.70
CA GLY A 110 -10.18 -8.24 12.97
C GLY A 110 -9.80 -9.65 12.51
N GLN A 111 -10.72 -10.62 12.57
CA GLN A 111 -10.49 -12.01 12.19
C GLN A 111 -11.14 -12.33 10.84
N ILE A 112 -10.41 -13.08 10.01
CA ILE A 112 -10.93 -13.62 8.76
C ILE A 112 -11.59 -14.99 9.06
N PRO A 113 -12.88 -15.19 8.75
CA PRO A 113 -13.66 -16.33 9.23
C PRO A 113 -13.46 -17.57 8.34
N TYR A 114 -12.24 -18.07 8.22
CA TYR A 114 -11.90 -19.25 7.43
C TYR A 114 -12.64 -20.53 7.87
N THR A 115 -12.92 -21.43 6.94
CA THR A 115 -13.15 -22.84 7.27
C THR A 115 -11.86 -23.46 7.85
N PRO A 116 -11.92 -24.56 8.62
CA PRO A 116 -10.73 -25.21 9.17
C PRO A 116 -9.69 -25.59 8.10
N GLU A 117 -10.16 -26.12 6.96
CA GLU A 117 -9.30 -26.53 5.84
C GLU A 117 -8.66 -25.32 5.16
N ALA A 118 -9.42 -24.23 4.99
CA ALA A 118 -8.90 -22.99 4.42
C ALA A 118 -7.90 -22.31 5.35
N ALA A 119 -8.10 -22.37 6.67
CA ALA A 119 -7.14 -21.83 7.64
C ALA A 119 -5.78 -22.55 7.55
N ALA A 120 -5.78 -23.88 7.40
CA ALA A 120 -4.55 -24.65 7.18
C ALA A 120 -3.87 -24.27 5.86
N THR A 121 -4.64 -24.07 4.80
CA THR A 121 -4.13 -23.62 3.50
C THR A 121 -3.52 -22.21 3.58
N ARG A 122 -4.20 -21.27 4.24
CA ARG A 122 -3.70 -19.91 4.49
C ARG A 122 -2.36 -19.94 5.23
N LYS A 123 -2.25 -20.76 6.27
CA LYS A 123 -0.99 -20.93 7.02
C LYS A 123 0.13 -21.45 6.13
N ALA A 124 -0.11 -22.52 5.39
CA ALA A 124 0.89 -23.09 4.46
C ALA A 124 1.28 -22.10 3.36
N ASN A 125 0.33 -21.30 2.87
CA ASN A 125 0.60 -20.23 1.91
C ASN A 125 1.51 -19.16 2.51
N GLY A 126 1.22 -18.68 3.72
CA GLY A 126 2.05 -17.68 4.39
C GLY A 126 3.47 -18.17 4.73
N GLU A 127 3.64 -19.45 5.06
CA GLU A 127 4.97 -20.04 5.31
C GLU A 127 5.84 -20.15 4.04
N HIS A 128 5.19 -20.22 2.87
CA HIS A 128 5.83 -20.44 1.56
C HIS A 128 5.50 -19.34 0.55
N TRP A 129 5.15 -18.14 1.02
CA TRP A 129 4.60 -17.10 0.16
C TRP A 129 5.61 -16.63 -0.91
N ILE A 130 6.92 -16.68 -0.63
CA ILE A 130 7.95 -16.32 -1.60
C ILE A 130 7.92 -17.20 -2.86
N ASP A 131 7.51 -18.46 -2.73
CA ASP A 131 7.43 -19.41 -3.83
C ASP A 131 6.04 -19.46 -4.47
N ARG A 132 5.02 -19.15 -3.67
CA ARG A 132 3.60 -19.39 -3.98
C ARG A 132 2.79 -18.16 -4.32
N ASP A 133 3.14 -16.97 -3.81
CA ASP A 133 2.40 -15.74 -4.08
C ASP A 133 2.52 -15.38 -5.58
N PRO A 134 1.41 -15.37 -6.33
CA PRO A 134 1.43 -15.04 -7.76
C PRO A 134 1.95 -13.62 -8.05
N GLU A 135 1.84 -12.70 -7.09
CA GLU A 135 2.29 -11.31 -7.24
C GLU A 135 3.80 -11.21 -7.51
N LEU A 136 4.61 -12.08 -6.90
CA LEU A 136 6.06 -12.11 -7.12
C LEU A 136 6.44 -12.53 -8.54
N LYS A 137 5.54 -13.22 -9.22
CA LYS A 137 5.66 -13.66 -10.62
C LYS A 137 5.01 -12.66 -11.58
N CYS A 138 4.62 -11.48 -11.08
CA CYS A 138 3.94 -10.43 -11.83
C CYS A 138 2.57 -10.84 -12.40
N TYR A 139 1.91 -11.86 -11.85
CA TYR A 139 0.51 -12.13 -12.17
C TYR A 139 -0.39 -10.98 -11.68
N LEU A 140 -1.53 -10.80 -12.35
CA LEU A 140 -2.48 -9.76 -11.99
C LEU A 140 -2.97 -9.96 -10.55
N PRO A 141 -2.92 -8.93 -9.69
CA PRO A 141 -3.20 -9.06 -8.25
C PRO A 141 -4.68 -9.30 -7.95
N GLY A 142 -5.57 -8.99 -8.90
CA GLY A 142 -7.02 -9.03 -8.73
C GLY A 142 -7.56 -7.97 -7.76
N ILE A 143 -8.85 -8.05 -7.48
CA ILE A 143 -9.56 -7.16 -6.55
C ILE A 143 -9.90 -7.96 -5.28
N PRO A 144 -9.76 -7.38 -4.08
CA PRO A 144 -9.41 -5.99 -3.80
C PRO A 144 -7.90 -5.71 -3.72
N ARG A 145 -7.00 -6.70 -3.91
CA ARG A 145 -5.55 -6.50 -3.70
C ARG A 145 -4.97 -5.31 -4.46
N ALA A 146 -5.32 -5.14 -5.73
CA ALA A 146 -4.85 -4.02 -6.54
C ALA A 146 -5.13 -2.62 -5.92
N MET A 147 -6.17 -2.51 -5.09
CA MET A 147 -6.59 -1.25 -4.45
C MET A 147 -5.73 -0.84 -3.26
N TYR A 148 -4.96 -1.78 -2.69
CA TYR A 148 -4.14 -1.53 -1.50
C TYR A 148 -2.69 -2.01 -1.62
N MET A 149 -2.24 -2.30 -2.84
CA MET A 149 -0.80 -2.40 -3.09
C MET A 149 -0.12 -1.04 -2.85
N PRO A 150 1.17 -1.01 -2.50
CA PRO A 150 1.93 0.23 -2.27
C PRO A 150 2.29 0.93 -3.58
N TYR A 151 1.36 0.96 -4.54
CA TYR A 151 1.46 1.59 -5.83
C TYR A 151 0.23 2.46 -6.05
N PRO A 152 0.37 3.64 -6.70
CA PRO A 152 -0.78 4.44 -7.07
C PRO A 152 -1.60 3.76 -8.17
N PHE A 153 -2.87 4.17 -8.26
CA PHE A 153 -3.78 3.85 -9.36
C PHE A 153 -4.58 5.09 -9.74
N GLN A 154 -4.98 5.19 -11.00
CA GLN A 154 -5.73 6.30 -11.54
C GLN A 154 -7.18 5.90 -11.80
N ILE A 155 -8.12 6.73 -11.36
CA ILE A 155 -9.53 6.65 -11.72
C ILE A 155 -9.82 7.70 -12.80
N VAL A 156 -10.50 7.27 -13.86
CA VAL A 156 -11.06 8.12 -14.91
C VAL A 156 -12.56 7.83 -14.99
N GLN A 157 -13.37 8.75 -14.49
CA GLN A 157 -14.82 8.60 -14.43
C GLN A 157 -15.48 9.16 -15.68
N GLY A 158 -16.13 8.29 -16.46
CA GLY A 158 -17.01 8.65 -17.57
C GLY A 158 -18.49 8.55 -17.18
N ALA A 159 -19.37 8.84 -18.13
CA ALA A 159 -20.82 8.81 -17.90
C ALA A 159 -21.41 7.39 -17.78
N SER A 160 -20.86 6.42 -18.52
CA SER A 160 -21.33 5.02 -18.53
C SER A 160 -20.32 4.03 -17.95
N THR A 161 -19.05 4.44 -17.82
CA THR A 161 -17.99 3.58 -17.29
C THR A 161 -17.02 4.37 -16.43
N ILE A 162 -16.43 3.69 -15.45
CA ILE A 162 -15.31 4.19 -14.66
C ILE A 162 -14.12 3.29 -14.97
N ASN A 163 -13.06 3.88 -15.52
CA ASN A 163 -11.84 3.16 -15.86
C ASN A 163 -10.82 3.37 -14.75
N MET A 164 -10.14 2.30 -14.38
CA MET A 164 -9.06 2.31 -13.41
C MET A 164 -7.81 1.74 -14.04
N ALA A 165 -6.70 2.47 -13.94
CA ALA A 165 -5.38 2.03 -14.34
C ALA A 165 -4.50 1.88 -13.10
N TYR A 166 -3.72 0.82 -13.00
CA TYR A 166 -2.88 0.53 -11.85
C TYR A 166 -1.42 0.56 -12.29
N ALA A 167 -0.54 1.15 -11.47
CA ALA A 167 0.88 1.19 -11.79
C ALA A 167 1.49 -0.22 -11.86
N PHE A 168 1.14 -1.09 -10.91
CA PHE A 168 1.58 -2.49 -10.92
C PHE A 168 1.06 -3.22 -12.16
N THR A 169 1.97 -3.84 -12.92
CA THR A 169 1.71 -4.63 -14.13
C THR A 169 0.93 -3.90 -15.25
N SER A 170 0.83 -2.56 -15.16
CA SER A 170 0.00 -1.72 -16.05
C SER A 170 -1.42 -2.27 -16.25
N THR A 171 -1.98 -2.94 -15.24
CA THR A 171 -3.30 -3.55 -15.35
C THR A 171 -4.38 -2.47 -15.39
N ALA A 172 -5.51 -2.81 -15.99
CA ALA A 172 -6.67 -1.95 -16.07
C ALA A 172 -7.93 -2.70 -15.63
N ARG A 173 -8.89 -1.94 -15.12
CA ARG A 173 -10.22 -2.41 -14.74
C ARG A 173 -11.25 -1.42 -15.24
N THR A 174 -12.34 -1.92 -15.82
CA THR A 174 -13.50 -1.12 -16.19
C THR A 174 -14.66 -1.49 -15.28
N ILE A 175 -15.27 -0.49 -14.65
CA ILE A 175 -16.51 -0.62 -13.89
C ILE A 175 -17.63 -0.09 -14.77
N TYR A 176 -18.57 -0.95 -15.13
CA TYR A 176 -19.71 -0.58 -15.97
C TYR A 176 -20.85 -0.04 -15.12
N LEU A 177 -21.40 1.12 -15.46
CA LEU A 177 -22.56 1.73 -14.76
C LEU A 177 -23.90 1.36 -15.41
N ASN A 178 -23.84 0.64 -16.53
CA ASN A 178 -24.96 0.10 -17.27
C ASN A 178 -24.84 -1.42 -17.37
N LYS A 179 -25.95 -2.08 -17.72
CA LYS A 179 -25.93 -3.52 -17.99
C LYS A 179 -25.04 -3.80 -19.20
N VAL A 180 -24.09 -4.70 -19.02
CA VAL A 180 -23.21 -5.22 -20.07
C VAL A 180 -23.24 -6.74 -20.06
N GLU A 181 -22.81 -7.34 -21.17
CA GLU A 181 -22.60 -8.78 -21.23
C GLU A 181 -21.43 -9.18 -20.34
N GLU A 182 -21.59 -10.29 -19.63
CA GLU A 182 -20.53 -10.85 -18.80
C GLU A 182 -19.36 -11.35 -19.65
N PRO A 183 -18.13 -11.41 -19.12
CA PRO A 183 -17.02 -11.98 -19.84
C PRO A 183 -17.27 -13.46 -20.13
N PRO A 184 -16.75 -13.97 -21.27
CA PRO A 184 -16.91 -15.36 -21.64
C PRO A 184 -16.23 -16.32 -20.64
N ASP A 185 -15.16 -15.85 -19.96
CA ASP A 185 -14.36 -16.60 -19.02
C ASP A 185 -14.09 -15.80 -17.73
N ASP A 186 -13.72 -16.52 -16.67
CA ASP A 186 -13.29 -15.92 -15.41
C ASP A 186 -11.89 -15.31 -15.52
N THR A 187 -11.68 -14.20 -14.82
CA THR A 187 -10.47 -13.38 -14.95
C THR A 187 -9.79 -13.15 -13.60
N TYR A 188 -8.57 -12.64 -13.61
CA TYR A 188 -7.89 -12.24 -12.37
C TYR A 188 -8.54 -11.01 -11.71
N MET A 189 -9.01 -10.05 -12.51
CA MET A 189 -9.55 -8.77 -12.03
C MET A 189 -11.05 -8.81 -11.76
N GLY A 190 -11.72 -9.92 -12.09
CA GLY A 190 -13.16 -10.07 -12.03
C GLY A 190 -13.91 -9.21 -13.06
N HIS A 191 -15.23 -9.30 -13.02
CA HIS A 191 -16.18 -8.48 -13.78
C HIS A 191 -16.86 -7.51 -12.84
N SER A 192 -16.86 -6.21 -13.17
CA SER A 192 -17.29 -5.15 -12.26
C SER A 192 -18.49 -4.36 -12.77
N VAL A 193 -19.58 -4.37 -12.01
CA VAL A 193 -20.80 -3.62 -12.32
C VAL A 193 -21.13 -2.68 -11.18
N GLY A 194 -21.12 -1.37 -11.48
CA GLY A 194 -21.35 -0.30 -10.54
C GLY A 194 -22.76 0.26 -10.58
N ARG A 195 -23.22 0.78 -9.44
CA ARG A 195 -24.42 1.61 -9.31
C ARG A 195 -24.19 2.67 -8.24
N TRP A 196 -24.97 3.74 -8.28
CA TRP A 196 -24.93 4.79 -7.27
C TRP A 196 -26.00 4.54 -6.18
N GLU A 197 -25.59 4.60 -4.93
CA GLU A 197 -26.46 4.66 -3.75
C GLU A 197 -26.22 6.00 -3.05
N GLY A 198 -26.98 7.02 -3.45
CA GLY A 198 -26.69 8.40 -3.07
C GLY A 198 -25.33 8.83 -3.62
N ASP A 199 -24.42 9.20 -2.70
CA ASP A 199 -23.04 9.60 -3.02
C ASP A 199 -22.04 8.43 -2.98
N THR A 200 -22.49 7.22 -2.69
CA THR A 200 -21.62 6.04 -2.69
C THR A 200 -21.71 5.31 -4.03
N LEU A 201 -20.57 5.07 -4.66
CA LEU A 201 -20.48 4.11 -5.76
C LEU A 201 -20.37 2.71 -5.16
N VAL A 202 -21.34 1.85 -5.46
CA VAL A 202 -21.38 0.45 -5.04
C VAL A 202 -21.08 -0.43 -6.24
N VAL A 203 -20.10 -1.31 -6.12
CA VAL A 203 -19.60 -2.13 -7.21
C VAL A 203 -19.70 -3.59 -6.83
N ASP A 204 -20.45 -4.33 -7.64
CA ASP A 204 -20.54 -5.79 -7.57
C ASP A 204 -19.42 -6.39 -8.42
N VAL A 205 -18.64 -7.31 -7.86
CA VAL A 205 -17.53 -7.96 -8.55
C VAL A 205 -17.64 -9.48 -8.46
N THR A 206 -17.62 -10.12 -9.62
CA THR A 206 -17.77 -11.58 -9.82
C THR A 206 -16.75 -12.09 -10.84
N ARG A 207 -16.86 -13.36 -11.28
CA ARG A 207 -16.09 -13.96 -12.38
C ARG A 207 -14.58 -13.96 -12.14
N PHE A 208 -14.18 -14.37 -10.93
CA PHE A 208 -12.78 -14.53 -10.56
C PHE A 208 -12.28 -15.93 -10.91
N ASN A 209 -11.02 -16.04 -11.36
CA ASN A 209 -10.43 -17.33 -11.71
C ASN A 209 -9.81 -18.09 -10.51
N GLY A 210 -9.77 -17.48 -9.31
CA GLY A 210 -9.24 -18.08 -8.09
C GLY A 210 -7.70 -18.30 -8.07
N LYS A 211 -6.94 -17.62 -8.92
CA LYS A 211 -5.48 -17.85 -9.10
C LYS A 211 -4.60 -16.79 -8.44
N ASN A 212 -5.17 -15.85 -7.69
CA ASN A 212 -4.48 -14.78 -6.99
C ASN A 212 -4.82 -14.80 -5.49
N TRP A 213 -4.05 -14.05 -4.72
CA TRP A 213 -4.18 -13.93 -3.26
C TRP A 213 -4.56 -12.51 -2.87
N PHE A 214 -5.04 -12.33 -1.63
CA PHE A 214 -5.29 -11.01 -1.05
C PHE A 214 -4.00 -10.34 -0.56
N ASP A 215 -3.04 -11.09 -0.02
CA ASP A 215 -1.79 -10.52 0.51
C ASP A 215 -0.69 -11.58 0.67
N ARG A 216 0.48 -11.13 1.17
CA ARG A 216 1.67 -11.97 1.41
C ARG A 216 1.55 -12.84 2.65
N ALA A 217 0.54 -12.67 3.50
CA ALA A 217 0.29 -13.54 4.64
C ALA A 217 -0.38 -14.85 4.24
N GLY A 218 -0.66 -15.03 2.94
CA GLY A 218 -1.26 -16.23 2.38
C GLY A 218 -2.79 -16.20 2.39
N ASN A 219 -3.40 -15.05 2.71
CA ASN A 219 -4.84 -14.88 2.66
C ASN A 219 -5.28 -15.03 1.20
N PHE A 220 -6.19 -15.97 0.91
CA PHE A 220 -6.57 -16.37 -0.44
C PHE A 220 -8.09 -16.46 -0.58
N HIS A 221 -8.53 -16.64 -1.83
CA HIS A 221 -9.91 -16.93 -2.21
C HIS A 221 -9.95 -17.99 -3.32
N SER A 222 -11.13 -18.52 -3.58
CA SER A 222 -11.44 -19.41 -4.69
C SER A 222 -12.00 -18.65 -5.90
N ASP A 223 -12.42 -19.41 -6.90
CA ASP A 223 -13.20 -18.94 -8.05
C ASP A 223 -14.64 -18.52 -7.68
N ALA A 224 -15.14 -18.91 -6.50
CA ALA A 224 -16.47 -18.53 -6.00
C ALA A 224 -16.49 -17.18 -5.27
N LEU A 225 -15.40 -16.39 -5.35
CA LEU A 225 -15.32 -15.08 -4.73
C LEU A 225 -16.40 -14.14 -5.30
N HIS A 226 -17.11 -13.48 -4.41
CA HIS A 226 -18.01 -12.36 -4.70
C HIS A 226 -17.64 -11.19 -3.80
N LEU A 227 -17.53 -10.01 -4.40
CA LEU A 227 -17.21 -8.79 -3.69
C LEU A 227 -18.29 -7.75 -3.90
N VAL A 228 -18.61 -7.01 -2.83
CA VAL A 228 -19.34 -5.76 -2.91
C VAL A 228 -18.47 -4.63 -2.38
N GLU A 229 -17.89 -3.86 -3.29
CA GLU A 229 -17.09 -2.69 -2.96
C GLU A 229 -17.98 -1.45 -2.81
N ARG A 230 -17.58 -0.53 -1.93
CA ARG A 230 -18.22 0.77 -1.73
C ARG A 230 -17.15 1.85 -1.72
N PHE A 231 -17.32 2.85 -2.58
CA PHE A 231 -16.50 4.06 -2.63
C PHE A 231 -17.34 5.23 -2.17
N THR A 232 -17.05 5.75 -0.97
CA THR A 232 -17.78 6.87 -0.39
C THR A 232 -16.83 8.06 -0.23
N PRO A 233 -17.14 9.25 -0.78
CA PRO A 233 -16.27 10.41 -0.60
C PRO A 233 -16.20 10.80 0.88
N ILE A 234 -14.99 10.99 1.41
CA ILE A 234 -14.78 11.59 2.74
C ILE A 234 -14.55 13.09 2.56
N THR A 235 -13.60 13.42 1.68
CA THR A 235 -13.23 14.79 1.30
C THR A 235 -12.85 14.79 -0.19
N ARG A 236 -12.46 15.94 -0.74
CA ARG A 236 -11.91 16.03 -2.11
C ARG A 236 -10.72 15.10 -2.34
N ASP A 237 -9.93 14.84 -1.30
CA ASP A 237 -8.63 14.18 -1.38
C ASP A 237 -8.61 12.83 -0.62
N ALA A 238 -9.77 12.35 -0.15
CA ALA A 238 -9.89 11.07 0.54
C ALA A 238 -11.22 10.34 0.22
N ILE A 239 -11.12 9.04 -0.06
CA ILE A 239 -12.27 8.13 -0.28
C ILE A 239 -12.27 7.07 0.81
N ARG A 240 -13.44 6.79 1.40
CA ARG A 240 -13.67 5.59 2.22
C ARG A 240 -13.92 4.44 1.25
N TYR A 241 -13.03 3.46 1.27
CA TYR A 241 -13.17 2.23 0.51
C TYR A 241 -13.50 1.09 1.46
N GLU A 242 -14.61 0.42 1.22
CA GLU A 242 -15.09 -0.72 1.99
C GLU A 242 -15.39 -1.87 1.04
N VAL A 243 -15.12 -3.10 1.47
CA VAL A 243 -15.40 -4.29 0.66
C VAL A 243 -16.05 -5.32 1.55
N THR A 244 -17.23 -5.79 1.15
CA THR A 244 -17.82 -7.03 1.69
C THR A 244 -17.32 -8.19 0.84
N ILE A 245 -16.79 -9.21 1.50
CA ILE A 245 -16.10 -10.35 0.90
C ILE A 245 -16.89 -11.62 1.23
N GLU A 246 -17.30 -12.33 0.18
CA GLU A 246 -18.05 -13.58 0.27
C GLU A 246 -17.36 -14.64 -0.58
N ASP A 247 -17.07 -15.80 0.02
CA ASP A 247 -16.60 -16.98 -0.70
C ASP A 247 -17.01 -18.21 0.10
N PRO A 248 -18.08 -18.92 -0.30
CA PRO A 248 -18.60 -20.06 0.46
C PRO A 248 -17.67 -21.28 0.43
N LYS A 249 -16.63 -21.32 -0.43
CA LYS A 249 -15.64 -22.41 -0.44
C LYS A 249 -14.51 -22.17 0.56
N VAL A 250 -14.30 -20.94 1.01
CA VAL A 250 -13.14 -20.53 1.83
C VAL A 250 -13.55 -19.98 3.20
N PHE A 251 -14.67 -19.26 3.27
CA PHE A 251 -15.13 -18.57 4.48
C PHE A 251 -16.44 -19.14 5.03
N THR A 252 -16.57 -19.12 6.35
CA THR A 252 -17.76 -19.57 7.08
C THR A 252 -18.90 -18.53 7.10
N ARG A 253 -18.57 -17.26 6.83
CA ARG A 253 -19.52 -16.14 6.74
C ARG A 253 -18.91 -14.98 5.94
N PRO A 254 -19.74 -14.06 5.41
CA PRO A 254 -19.27 -12.79 4.89
C PRO A 254 -18.45 -12.01 5.92
N TRP A 255 -17.46 -11.26 5.45
CA TRP A 255 -16.62 -10.39 6.27
C TRP A 255 -16.24 -9.13 5.49
N LYS A 256 -15.61 -8.16 6.16
CA LYS A 256 -15.34 -6.85 5.57
C LYS A 256 -13.92 -6.37 5.79
N ILE A 257 -13.44 -5.60 4.83
CA ILE A 257 -12.29 -4.72 4.99
C ILE A 257 -12.70 -3.27 4.76
N ALA A 258 -12.02 -2.34 5.43
CA ALA A 258 -12.24 -0.91 5.25
C ALA A 258 -10.93 -0.13 5.37
N MET A 259 -10.70 0.81 4.46
CA MET A 259 -9.53 1.68 4.50
C MET A 259 -9.78 3.00 3.75
N PRO A 260 -9.06 4.07 4.11
CA PRO A 260 -9.04 5.28 3.29
C PRO A 260 -8.11 5.11 2.08
N LEU A 261 -8.54 5.64 0.94
CA LEU A 261 -7.71 5.87 -0.24
C LEU A 261 -7.40 7.36 -0.32
N TYR A 262 -6.13 7.71 -0.51
CA TYR A 262 -5.66 9.09 -0.49
C TYR A 262 -5.26 9.54 -1.88
N ARG A 263 -5.63 10.77 -2.25
CA ARG A 263 -5.23 11.37 -3.51
C ARG A 263 -3.73 11.68 -3.48
N ARG A 264 -3.04 11.44 -4.58
CA ARG A 264 -1.67 11.92 -4.82
C ARG A 264 -1.73 13.39 -5.23
N LEU A 265 -1.03 14.25 -4.48
CA LEU A 265 -1.14 15.72 -4.57
C LEU A 265 0.15 16.37 -5.08
N GLU A 266 1.14 15.57 -5.45
CA GLU A 266 2.38 16.05 -6.02
C GLU A 266 2.12 16.86 -7.30
N PRO A 267 2.81 17.99 -7.51
CA PRO A 267 2.69 18.76 -8.74
C PRO A 267 3.01 17.89 -9.96
N ASN A 268 2.15 17.97 -10.99
CA ASN A 268 2.28 17.17 -12.22
C ASN A 268 2.36 15.65 -11.95
N MET A 269 1.66 15.16 -10.93
CA MET A 269 1.58 13.73 -10.68
C MET A 269 0.96 13.02 -11.90
N GLU A 270 1.69 12.04 -12.43
CA GLU A 270 1.26 11.13 -13.48
C GLU A 270 1.35 9.69 -13.00
N LEU A 271 0.48 8.82 -13.51
CA LEU A 271 0.57 7.40 -13.17
C LEU A 271 1.76 6.80 -13.94
N LEU A 272 2.85 6.52 -13.22
CA LEU A 272 4.04 5.90 -13.80
C LEU A 272 3.91 4.38 -13.82
N GLU A 273 4.50 3.76 -14.85
CA GLU A 273 4.47 2.31 -15.03
C GLU A 273 5.40 1.59 -14.03
N TYR A 274 4.91 0.48 -13.48
CA TYR A 274 5.72 -0.51 -12.78
C TYR A 274 5.66 -1.82 -13.57
N ARG A 275 6.59 -1.94 -14.53
CA ARG A 275 6.70 -3.12 -15.41
C ARG A 275 7.36 -4.28 -14.69
N CYS A 276 6.56 -5.03 -13.92
CA CYS A 276 7.09 -6.06 -13.04
C CYS A 276 7.57 -7.34 -13.76
N ILE A 277 7.23 -7.54 -15.04
CA ILE A 277 7.59 -8.77 -15.76
C ILE A 277 9.11 -8.83 -15.90
N GLU A 278 9.70 -7.72 -16.33
CA GLU A 278 11.13 -7.52 -16.51
C GLU A 278 11.89 -7.64 -15.18
N PHE A 279 11.24 -7.32 -14.05
CA PHE A 279 11.83 -7.43 -12.72
C PHE A 279 11.75 -8.85 -12.15
N ALA A 280 10.79 -9.67 -12.60
CA ALA A 280 10.60 -11.05 -12.17
C ALA A 280 11.28 -12.07 -13.08
N GLU A 281 11.82 -11.67 -14.23
CA GLU A 281 12.39 -12.59 -15.22
C GLU A 281 13.53 -13.46 -14.66
N GLU A 282 14.49 -12.86 -13.94
CA GLU A 282 15.58 -13.60 -13.30
C GLU A 282 15.08 -14.51 -12.18
N PHE A 283 13.99 -14.14 -11.50
CA PHE A 283 13.36 -14.96 -10.48
C PHE A 283 12.69 -16.20 -11.10
N LEU A 284 12.04 -16.05 -12.25
CA LEU A 284 11.30 -17.12 -12.92
C LEU A 284 12.17 -18.02 -13.80
N TYR A 285 13.15 -17.43 -14.49
CA TYR A 285 13.86 -18.08 -15.60
C TYR A 285 15.39 -18.00 -15.46
N GLY A 286 15.90 -17.52 -14.32
CA GLY A 286 17.34 -17.40 -14.09
C GLY A 286 18.11 -18.72 -14.19
N ASN A 287 17.44 -19.86 -13.97
CA ASN A 287 18.00 -21.20 -14.17
C ASN A 287 18.33 -21.50 -15.65
N LEU A 288 17.63 -20.89 -16.59
CA LEU A 288 17.84 -21.04 -18.04
C LEU A 288 18.96 -20.13 -18.57
N ARG A 289 19.49 -19.23 -17.74
CA ARG A 289 20.53 -18.27 -18.14
C ARG A 289 21.86 -19.00 -18.39
N LYS A 290 22.47 -18.74 -19.56
CA LYS A 290 23.79 -19.31 -19.92
C LYS A 290 24.89 -18.97 -18.91
N GLN A 291 24.84 -17.77 -18.32
CA GLN A 291 25.74 -17.31 -17.25
C GLN A 291 24.89 -16.95 -16.04
N GLN A 292 24.70 -17.88 -15.11
CA GLN A 292 23.85 -17.69 -13.93
C GLN A 292 24.40 -16.57 -13.02
N LEU A 293 23.50 -15.73 -12.48
CA LEU A 293 23.86 -14.66 -11.53
C LEU A 293 23.98 -15.12 -10.08
N VAL A 294 23.42 -16.29 -9.79
CA VAL A 294 23.53 -16.97 -8.50
C VAL A 294 24.59 -18.08 -8.62
N LYS A 295 25.02 -18.64 -7.49
CA LYS A 295 26.12 -19.62 -7.47
C LYS A 295 25.81 -20.82 -8.37
N HIS A 296 24.61 -21.36 -8.22
CA HIS A 296 24.03 -22.34 -9.12
C HIS A 296 22.53 -22.49 -8.85
N TRP A 297 21.85 -23.12 -9.80
CA TRP A 297 20.48 -23.62 -9.65
C TRP A 297 20.49 -25.16 -9.60
N GLU A 298 19.61 -25.76 -8.80
CA GLU A 298 19.33 -27.20 -8.80
C GLU A 298 17.82 -27.43 -8.96
N GLY A 299 17.39 -27.74 -10.19
CA GLY A 299 15.96 -27.72 -10.54
C GLY A 299 15.37 -26.32 -10.33
N ASP A 300 14.39 -26.23 -9.44
CA ASP A 300 13.74 -24.97 -9.01
C ASP A 300 14.40 -24.34 -7.77
N THR A 301 15.50 -24.91 -7.26
CA THR A 301 16.20 -24.40 -6.08
C THR A 301 17.24 -23.35 -6.46
N ILE A 302 17.16 -22.19 -5.80
CA ILE A 302 18.13 -21.08 -5.96
C ILE A 302 19.20 -21.15 -4.86
N VAL A 303 20.47 -21.25 -5.26
CA VAL A 303 21.59 -21.14 -4.30
C VAL A 303 22.34 -19.83 -4.51
N VAL A 304 22.18 -18.91 -3.56
CA VAL A 304 22.77 -17.56 -3.59
C VAL A 304 23.99 -17.48 -2.67
N ASP A 305 25.16 -17.08 -3.21
CA ASP A 305 26.31 -16.67 -2.39
C ASP A 305 26.23 -15.16 -2.12
N ILE A 306 26.01 -14.75 -0.87
CA ILE A 306 25.97 -13.34 -0.49
C ILE A 306 27.38 -12.90 -0.05
N THR A 307 28.05 -12.07 -0.85
CA THR A 307 29.32 -11.44 -0.47
C THR A 307 29.13 -9.95 -0.18
N ARG A 308 29.29 -9.53 1.08
CA ARG A 308 29.28 -8.12 1.46
C ARG A 308 30.71 -7.57 1.50
N LYS A 309 31.06 -6.69 0.55
CA LYS A 309 32.35 -5.96 0.54
C LYS A 309 32.16 -4.62 1.23
N VAL A 310 32.78 -4.45 2.40
CA VAL A 310 32.91 -3.14 3.05
C VAL A 310 34.14 -2.45 2.46
N PRO A 311 34.03 -1.23 1.89
CA PRO A 311 35.18 -0.49 1.42
C PRO A 311 36.20 -0.28 2.56
N PRO A 312 37.51 -0.47 2.33
CA PRO A 312 38.53 -0.16 3.34
C PRO A 312 38.44 1.32 3.77
N GLY A 313 38.42 1.58 5.09
CA GLY A 313 38.36 2.94 5.63
C GLY A 313 36.99 3.61 5.54
N ASP A 314 35.91 2.85 5.33
CA ASP A 314 34.54 3.37 5.40
C ASP A 314 34.19 3.79 6.85
N ALA A 315 34.44 5.05 7.14
CA ALA A 315 34.20 5.66 8.45
C ALA A 315 32.73 5.56 8.89
N LEU A 316 31.78 5.52 7.94
CA LEU A 316 30.37 5.38 8.25
C LEU A 316 30.06 3.94 8.70
N HIS A 317 30.61 2.94 8.01
CA HIS A 317 30.48 1.55 8.43
C HIS A 317 31.13 1.29 9.80
N GLU A 318 32.32 1.86 10.03
CA GLU A 318 33.00 1.75 11.32
C GLU A 318 32.22 2.44 12.45
N TRP A 319 31.54 3.55 12.17
CA TRP A 319 30.70 4.24 13.13
C TRP A 319 29.49 3.40 13.56
N TYR A 320 28.78 2.78 12.61
CA TYR A 320 27.63 1.88 12.92
C TYR A 320 28.03 0.58 13.62
N ARG A 321 29.32 0.24 13.70
CA ARG A 321 29.84 -0.95 14.40
C ARG A 321 30.17 -0.72 15.87
N ARG A 322 30.26 0.54 16.32
CA ARG A 322 30.54 0.91 17.72
C ARG A 322 29.24 0.96 18.51
#